data_AF-A0A3L7NUX3-F1
#
_entry.id   AF-A0A3L7NUX3-F1
#
_cell.length_a   1.000
_cell.length_b   1.000
_cell.length_c   1.000
_cell.angle_alpha   90.00
_cell.angle_beta   90.00
_cell.angle_gamma   90.00
#
_symmetry.space_group_name_H-M   'P 1'
#
loop_
_entity.id
_entity.type
_entity.pdbx_description
1 polymer ?
#
loop_
_entity_poly.entity_id
_entity_poly.type
_entity_poly.pdbx_seq_one_letter_code
_entity_poly.pdbx_strand_id
1 'polypeptide(L)' 'MPGLLQLRAEAQRPQASTAIILLYCHGGISHIDTWDPKPEAPAEFRGPFKPIQTRATGMMVSELLG' A
#
# COMPACT_ATOMS: atom_id res chain seq x y z
N MET A 1 -19.20 41.52 -0.28
CA MET A 1 -18.93 40.25 0.41
C MET A 1 -17.43 39.93 0.53
N PRO A 2 -16.53 40.81 1.02
CA PRO A 2 -15.08 40.52 1.03
C PRO A 2 -14.65 39.66 2.22
N GLY A 3 -15.26 39.87 3.40
CA GLY A 3 -14.87 39.17 4.63
C GLY A 3 -15.04 37.65 4.58
N LEU A 4 -16.00 37.15 3.80
CA LEU A 4 -16.20 35.71 3.64
C LEU A 4 -15.06 35.02 2.86
N LEU A 5 -14.43 35.75 1.93
CA LEU A 5 -13.28 35.27 1.16
C LEU A 5 -12.00 35.30 2.00
N GLN A 6 -11.85 36.33 2.84
CA GLN A 6 -10.74 36.48 3.78
C GLN A 6 -10.73 35.36 4.82
N LEU A 7 -11.88 35.05 5.42
CA LEU A 7 -12.02 33.92 6.36
C LEU A 7 -11.71 32.56 5.71
N ARG A 8 -11.99 32.38 4.41
CA ARG A 8 -11.63 31.15 3.68
C ARG A 8 -10.14 31.06 3.37
N ALA A 9 -9.46 32.19 3.18
CA ALA A 9 -8.02 32.23 2.95
C ALA A 9 -7.23 32.01 4.25
N GLU A 10 -7.74 32.52 5.37
CA GLU A 10 -7.18 32.33 6.72
C GLU A 10 -7.49 30.95 7.31
N ALA A 11 -8.57 30.30 6.86
CA ALA A 11 -8.89 28.93 7.24
C ALA A 11 -7.83 27.96 6.69
N GLN A 12 -6.85 27.64 7.53
CA GLN A 12 -5.99 26.47 7.34
C GLN A 12 -6.88 25.24 7.35
N ARG A 13 -7.17 24.69 6.17
CA ARG A 13 -7.75 23.34 6.08
C ARG A 13 -6.73 22.39 6.70
N PRO A 14 -7.11 21.58 7.71
CA PRO A 14 -6.26 20.49 8.13
C PRO A 14 -5.93 19.66 6.90
N GLN A 15 -4.65 19.56 6.56
CA GLN A 15 -4.22 18.64 5.52
C GLN A 15 -4.54 17.24 6.06
N ALA A 16 -5.61 16.63 5.55
CA ALA A 16 -5.97 15.27 5.93
C ALA A 16 -4.79 14.38 5.52
N SER A 17 -3.98 13.93 6.49
CA SER A 17 -2.85 13.04 6.27
C SER A 17 -3.29 11.58 6.12
N THR A 18 -4.57 11.35 5.83
CA THR A 18 -5.16 10.02 5.73
C THR A 18 -5.01 9.51 4.29
N ALA A 19 -4.10 8.56 4.10
CA ALA A 19 -3.99 7.79 2.87
C ALA A 19 -4.78 6.48 3.02
N ILE A 20 -5.64 6.16 2.05
CA ILE A 20 -6.40 4.90 2.01
C ILE A 20 -5.89 4.09 0.82
N ILE A 21 -5.48 2.84 1.07
CA ILE A 21 -5.15 1.87 0.03
C ILE A 21 -6.32 0.89 -0.05
N LEU A 22 -7.06 0.90 -1.16
CA LEU A 22 -8.17 -0.03 -1.41
C LEU A 22 -7.67 -1.17 -2.29
N LEU A 23 -7.65 -2.38 -1.74
CA LEU A 23 -7.33 -3.60 -2.49
C LEU A 23 -8.64 -4.32 -2.82
N TYR A 24 -9.03 -4.33 -4.10
CA TYR A 24 -10.22 -5.05 -4.56
C TYR A 24 -9.83 -6.43 -5.10
N CYS A 25 -9.98 -7.46 -4.27
CA CYS A 25 -9.59 -8.83 -4.60
C CYS A 25 -10.84 -9.70 -4.82
N HIS A 26 -11.35 -9.76 -6.05
CA HIS A 26 -12.48 -10.62 -6.39
C HIS A 26 -12.03 -12.10 -6.39
N GLY A 27 -12.50 -12.89 -5.42
CA GLY A 27 -12.09 -14.31 -5.25
C GLY A 27 -10.91 -14.55 -4.31
N GLY A 28 -10.41 -13.50 -3.65
CA GLY A 28 -9.27 -13.58 -2.73
C GLY A 28 -7.92 -13.58 -3.45
N ILE A 29 -6.87 -13.24 -2.69
CA ILE A 29 -5.47 -13.28 -3.12
C ILE A 29 -4.76 -14.38 -2.33
N SER A 30 -3.85 -15.10 -2.98
CA SER A 30 -2.98 -16.04 -2.29
C SER A 30 -2.12 -15.27 -1.28
N HIS A 31 -2.19 -15.67 0.00
CA HIS A 31 -1.46 -15.01 1.09
C HIS A 31 0.05 -15.00 0.81
N ILE A 32 0.55 -16.10 0.25
CA ILE A 32 1.95 -16.27 -0.14
C ILE A 32 2.32 -15.30 -1.25
N ASP A 33 1.45 -15.08 -2.22
CA ASP A 33 1.77 -14.22 -3.36
C ASP A 33 1.63 -12.73 -3.05
N THR A 34 1.18 -12.36 -1.84
CA THR A 34 0.90 -10.96 -1.49
C THR A 34 1.73 -10.40 -0.35
N TRP A 35 1.66 -11.02 0.83
CA TRP A 35 2.17 -10.42 2.07
C TRP A 35 3.31 -11.19 2.72
N ASP A 36 3.43 -12.49 2.42
CA ASP A 36 4.50 -13.34 2.91
C ASP A 36 4.99 -14.26 1.78
N PRO A 37 5.82 -13.75 0.85
CA PRO A 37 6.39 -14.55 -0.24
C PRO A 37 7.32 -15.67 0.22
N LYS A 38 7.56 -15.81 1.54
CA LYS A 38 8.44 -16.81 2.17
C LYS A 38 9.73 -17.00 1.37
N PRO A 39 10.58 -15.96 1.28
CA PRO A 39 11.79 -15.98 0.46
C PRO A 39 12.67 -17.21 0.74
N GLU A 40 12.75 -17.58 2.02
CA GLU A 40 13.59 -18.65 2.55
C GLU A 40 12.94 -20.05 2.49
N ALA A 41 11.65 -20.13 2.15
CA ALA A 41 10.99 -21.43 2.03
C ALA A 41 11.43 -22.15 0.74
N PRO A 42 11.47 -23.50 0.74
CA PRO A 42 11.74 -24.27 -0.48
C PRO A 42 10.77 -23.90 -1.59
N ALA A 43 11.20 -24.05 -2.85
CA ALA A 43 10.42 -23.67 -4.04
C ALA A 43 9.03 -24.33 -4.11
N GLU A 44 8.86 -25.48 -3.46
CA GLU A 44 7.58 -26.22 -3.36
C GLU A 44 6.55 -25.53 -2.44
N PHE A 45 7.01 -24.69 -1.50
CA PHE A 45 6.18 -24.05 -0.48
C PHE A 45 6.08 -22.53 -0.62
N ARG A 46 6.94 -21.92 -1.44
CA ARG A 46 6.81 -20.51 -1.82
C ARG A 46 6.10 -20.38 -3.16
N GLY A 47 5.47 -19.24 -3.37
CA GLY A 47 4.78 -18.92 -4.63
C GLY A 47 5.75 -18.90 -5.81
N PRO A 48 5.25 -18.95 -7.05
CA PRO A 48 6.11 -18.99 -8.24
C PRO A 48 6.82 -17.65 -8.51
N PHE A 49 6.40 -16.58 -7.84
CA PHE A 49 6.88 -15.22 -8.04
C PHE A 49 8.03 -14.87 -7.10
N LYS A 50 8.93 -14.02 -7.59
CA LYS A 50 10.08 -13.60 -6.79
C LYS A 50 9.69 -12.52 -5.76
N PRO A 51 10.21 -12.58 -4.52
CA PRO A 51 10.11 -11.47 -3.59
C PRO A 51 10.97 -10.29 -4.06
N ILE A 52 10.43 -9.07 -3.95
CA ILE A 52 11.08 -7.80 -4.23
C ILE A 52 11.01 -6.89 -3.00
N GLN A 53 12.02 -6.04 -2.82
CA GLN A 53 12.09 -5.09 -1.71
C GLN A 53 11.22 -3.86 -1.99
N THR A 54 10.35 -3.50 -1.04
CA THR A 54 9.57 -2.26 -1.12
C THR A 54 10.35 -1.07 -0.57
N ARG A 55 9.82 0.15 -0.78
CA ARG A 55 10.33 1.38 -0.15
C ARG A 55 10.23 1.37 1.38
N ALA A 56 9.38 0.52 1.96
CA ALA A 56 9.30 0.34 3.40
C ALA A 56 10.39 -0.64 3.85
N THR A 57 11.25 -0.20 4.77
CA THR A 57 12.34 -1.02 5.32
C THR A 57 11.80 -2.31 5.95
N GLY A 58 12.39 -3.44 5.60
CA GLY A 58 12.01 -4.75 6.15
C GLY A 58 10.75 -5.37 5.53
N MET A 59 10.12 -4.71 4.56
CA MET A 59 8.95 -5.25 3.86
C MET A 59 9.31 -5.70 2.44
N MET A 60 9.06 -6.98 2.17
CA MET A 60 9.15 -7.58 0.84
C MET A 60 7.75 -7.96 0.35
N VAL A 61 7.51 -7.83 -0.94
CA VAL A 61 6.27 -8.25 -1.62
C VAL A 61 6.62 -9.07 -2.85
N SER A 62 5.66 -9.78 -3.44
CA SER A 62 5.86 -10.43 -4.74
C SER A 62 6.11 -9.39 -5.85
N GLU A 63 6.86 -9.75 -6.89
CA GLU A 63 7.10 -8.90 -8.07
C GLU A 63 5.82 -8.45 -8.80
N LEU A 64 4.69 -9.13 -8.57
CA LEU A 64 3.38 -8.71 -9.06
C LEU A 64 2.83 -7.42 -8.42
N LEU A 65 3.41 -7.00 -7.28
CA LEU A 65 2.98 -5.84 -6.48
C LEU A 65 3.96 -4.66 -6.57
N GLY A 66 4.96 -4.74 -7.44
CA GLY A 66 6.04 -3.75 -7.63
C GLY A 66 5.69 -2.59 -8.55
#